data_AF-A0A397VXP6-F1
#
_entry.id   AF-A0A397VXP6-F1
#
_cell.length_a   1.000
_cell.length_b   1.000
_cell.length_c   1.000
_cell.angle_alpha   90.00
_cell.angle_beta   90.00
_cell.angle_gamma   90.00
#
_symmetry.space_group_name_H-M   'P 1'
#
loop_
_entity.id
_entity.type
_entity.pdbx_description
1 polymer ?
#
loop_
_entity_poly.entity_id
_entity_poly.type
_entity_poly.pdbx_seq_one_letter_code
_entity_poly.pdbx_strand_id
1 'polypeptide(L)'
;MKFLSTLTIFLVLIIVIAQAAPVKRDLGPKVRVLGVSFEDSYQGKLFKMQKINKDYKKEIKEFDQKLTEAAKEDGTDGKTLKWLTKWNDEYGQLVNELQTTYAKLGSRIDKLKKKLE
;
A
#
# COMPACT_ATOMS: atom_id res chain seq x y z
N MET A 1 -7.55 3.53 17.03
CA MET A 1 -8.88 2.88 16.90
C MET A 1 -9.64 3.19 15.62
N LYS A 2 -9.34 4.26 14.86
CA LYS A 2 -10.04 4.56 13.60
C LYS A 2 -9.67 3.64 12.43
N PHE A 3 -8.48 3.03 12.45
CA PHE A 3 -7.97 2.20 11.34
C PHE A 3 -8.63 0.82 11.26
N LEU A 4 -8.90 0.17 12.40
CA LEU A 4 -9.62 -1.10 12.43
C LEU A 4 -11.05 -0.95 11.92
N SER A 5 -11.74 0.14 12.28
CA SER A 5 -13.13 0.37 11.88
C SER A 5 -13.27 0.53 10.36
N THR A 6 -12.33 1.22 9.71
CA THR A 6 -12.31 1.32 8.23
C THR A 6 -12.06 -0.05 7.57
N LEU A 7 -11.19 -0.88 8.14
CA LEU A 7 -10.90 -2.21 7.62
C LEU A 7 -12.12 -3.16 7.74
N THR A 8 -12.86 -3.07 8.85
CA THR A 8 -14.09 -3.87 9.06
C THR A 8 -15.18 -3.50 8.05
N ILE A 9 -15.34 -2.22 7.72
CA ILE A 9 -16.31 -1.75 6.71
C ILE A 9 -15.96 -2.31 5.33
N PHE A 10 -14.68 -2.34 4.95
CA PHE A 10 -14.23 -2.96 3.69
C PHE A 10 -14.48 -4.48 3.65
N LEU A 11 -14.38 -5.17 4.79
CA LEU A 11 -14.55 -6.62 4.89
C LEU A 11 -16.02 -7.05 4.74
N VAL A 12 -16.97 -6.26 5.25
CA VAL A 12 -18.41 -6.56 5.13
C VAL A 12 -18.90 -6.44 3.68
N LEU A 13 -18.34 -5.51 2.89
CA LEU A 13 -18.68 -5.34 1.47
C LEU A 13 -18.29 -6.55 0.60
N ILE A 14 -17.28 -7.33 1.00
CA ILE A 14 -16.82 -8.51 0.24
C ILE A 14 -17.78 -9.69 0.42
N ILE A 15 -18.44 -9.82 1.59
CA ILE A 15 -19.28 -10.98 1.93
C ILE A 15 -20.63 -10.93 1.19
N VAL A 16 -21.17 -9.75 0.90
CA VAL A 16 -22.47 -9.60 0.22
C VAL A 16 -22.45 -10.11 -1.23
N ILE A 17 -21.27 -10.15 -1.87
CA ILE A 17 -21.12 -10.58 -3.27
C ILE A 17 -21.15 -12.12 -3.41
N ALA A 18 -21.00 -12.87 -2.32
CA ALA A 18 -20.84 -14.32 -2.36
C ALA A 18 -22.16 -15.12 -2.49
N GLN A 19 -23.34 -14.49 -2.39
CA GLN A 19 -24.62 -15.22 -2.35
C GLN A 19 -25.48 -15.16 -3.63
N ALA A 20 -24.99 -14.55 -4.72
CA ALA A 20 -25.70 -14.59 -6.00
C ALA A 20 -25.15 -15.73 -6.89
N ALA A 21 -25.92 -16.80 -7.05
CA ALA A 21 -25.61 -17.91 -7.95
C ALA A 21 -25.27 -17.42 -9.38
N PRO A 22 -24.35 -18.09 -10.10
CA PRO A 22 -23.79 -17.58 -11.34
C PRO A 22 -24.71 -17.88 -12.51
N VAL A 23 -25.60 -16.95 -12.84
CA VAL A 23 -26.07 -16.81 -14.22
C VAL A 23 -24.99 -16.00 -14.93
N LYS A 24 -24.42 -16.50 -16.04
CA LYS A 24 -23.57 -15.69 -16.94
C LYS A 24 -24.44 -14.58 -17.55
N ARG A 25 -24.73 -13.54 -16.77
CA ARG A 25 -25.27 -12.28 -17.24
C ARG A 25 -24.09 -11.36 -17.46
N ASP A 26 -24.00 -10.80 -18.67
CA ASP A 26 -23.16 -9.63 -18.89
C ASP A 26 -23.47 -8.56 -17.85
N LEU A 27 -22.45 -7.78 -17.50
CA LEU A 27 -22.64 -6.65 -16.60
C LEU A 27 -23.63 -5.67 -17.24
N GLY A 28 -24.72 -5.38 -16.54
CA GLY A 28 -25.66 -4.35 -16.98
C GLY A 28 -24.97 -2.99 -17.13
N PRO A 29 -25.38 -2.11 -18.06
CA PRO A 29 -24.69 -0.85 -18.37
C PRO A 29 -24.38 0.02 -17.15
N LYS A 30 -25.31 0.11 -16.19
CA LYS A 30 -25.13 0.88 -14.95
C LYS A 30 -24.04 0.29 -14.04
N VAL A 31 -23.94 -1.04 -13.97
CA VAL A 31 -22.91 -1.73 -13.16
C VAL A 31 -21.54 -1.54 -13.78
N ARG A 32 -21.43 -1.58 -15.11
CA ARG A 32 -20.20 -1.30 -15.84
C ARG A 32 -19.70 0.13 -15.58
N VAL A 33 -20.56 1.14 -15.75
CA VAL A 33 -20.19 2.55 -15.48
C VAL A 33 -19.72 2.76 -14.04
N LEU A 34 -20.45 2.19 -13.08
CA LEU A 34 -20.06 2.28 -11.66
C LEU A 34 -18.71 1.59 -11.42
N GLY A 35 -18.53 0.39 -11.98
CA GLY A 35 -17.29 -0.36 -11.86
C GLY A 35 -16.07 0.39 -12.41
N VAL A 36 -16.20 1.04 -13.57
CA VAL A 36 -15.14 1.87 -14.16
C VAL A 36 -14.79 3.04 -13.24
N SER A 37 -15.80 3.76 -12.72
CA SER A 37 -15.56 4.88 -11.80
C SER A 37 -14.82 4.47 -10.52
N PHE A 38 -15.14 3.30 -9.96
CA PHE A 38 -14.42 2.77 -8.80
C PHE A 38 -13.03 2.25 -9.16
N GLU A 39 -12.85 1.62 -10.33
CA GLU A 39 -11.54 1.20 -10.84
C GLU A 39 -10.58 2.39 -10.95
N ASP A 40 -11.01 3.48 -11.59
CA ASP A 40 -10.25 4.74 -11.69
C ASP A 40 -9.90 5.30 -10.30
N SER A 41 -10.85 5.32 -9.38
CA SER A 41 -10.65 5.79 -8.00
C SER A 41 -9.61 4.94 -7.26
N TYR A 42 -9.66 3.62 -7.43
CA TYR A 42 -8.69 2.70 -6.85
C TYR A 42 -7.30 2.83 -7.47
N GLN A 43 -7.20 2.98 -8.79
CA GLN A 43 -5.93 3.29 -9.49
C GLN A 43 -5.31 4.58 -8.94
N GLY A 44 -6.10 5.65 -8.83
CA GLY A 44 -5.60 6.93 -8.30
C GLY A 44 -5.05 6.82 -6.88
N LYS A 45 -5.67 6.00 -6.02
CA LYS A 45 -5.16 5.72 -4.66
C LYS A 45 -3.89 4.86 -4.70
N LEU A 46 -3.83 3.86 -5.58
CA LEU A 46 -2.65 3.02 -5.77
C LEU A 46 -1.42 3.85 -6.18
N PHE A 47 -1.58 4.76 -7.14
CA PHE A 47 -0.51 5.66 -7.57
C PHE A 47 0.03 6.53 -6.43
N LYS A 48 -0.87 7.06 -5.58
CA LYS A 48 -0.45 7.84 -4.40
C LYS A 48 0.38 6.99 -3.42
N MET A 49 -0.04 5.76 -3.16
CA MET A 49 0.71 4.84 -2.30
C MET A 49 2.09 4.50 -2.87
N GLN A 50 2.18 4.26 -4.18
CA GLN A 50 3.44 4.00 -4.86
C GLN A 50 4.41 5.19 -4.74
N LYS A 51 3.90 6.42 -4.88
CA LYS A 51 4.70 7.64 -4.70
C LYS A 51 5.21 7.74 -3.26
N ILE A 52 4.33 7.63 -2.27
CA ILE A 52 4.70 7.67 -0.85
C ILE A 52 5.76 6.61 -0.52
N ASN A 53 5.60 5.39 -1.02
CA ASN A 53 6.57 4.32 -0.82
C ASN A 53 7.94 4.63 -1.42
N LYS A 54 7.96 5.26 -2.61
CA LYS A 54 9.21 5.71 -3.24
C LYS A 54 9.89 6.80 -2.40
N ASP A 55 9.12 7.73 -1.86
CA ASP A 55 9.63 8.82 -1.03
C ASP A 55 10.24 8.26 0.26
N TYR A 56 9.57 7.33 0.96
CA TYR A 56 10.15 6.66 2.13
C TYR A 56 11.44 5.91 1.81
N LYS A 57 11.51 5.18 0.69
CA LYS A 57 12.76 4.50 0.29
C LYS A 57 13.92 5.46 0.08
N LYS A 58 13.63 6.66 -0.42
CA LYS A 58 14.63 7.72 -0.56
C LYS A 58 15.07 8.24 0.81
N GLU A 59 14.12 8.54 1.69
CA GLU A 59 14.40 9.03 3.05
C GLU A 59 15.19 8.04 3.88
N ILE A 60 14.88 6.73 3.83
CA ILE A 60 15.64 5.66 4.49
C ILE A 60 17.11 5.69 4.06
N LYS A 61 17.36 5.77 2.74
CA LYS A 61 18.72 5.82 2.21
C LYS A 61 19.46 7.08 2.63
N GLU A 62 18.78 8.23 2.59
CA GLU A 62 19.38 9.50 3.03
C GLU A 62 19.67 9.51 4.53
N PHE A 63 18.81 8.89 5.33
CA PHE A 63 19.02 8.75 6.77
C PHE A 63 20.28 7.94 7.05
N ASP A 64 20.47 6.77 6.45
CA ASP A 64 21.67 5.94 6.67
C ASP A 64 22.97 6.68 6.31
N GLN A 65 22.94 7.43 5.22
CA GLN A 65 24.08 8.24 4.76
C GLN A 65 24.41 9.33 5.79
N LYS A 66 23.41 10.13 6.17
CA LYS A 66 23.59 11.27 7.09
C LYS A 66 23.87 10.82 8.52
N LEU A 67 23.31 9.69 8.95
CA LEU A 67 23.48 9.15 10.30
C LEU A 67 24.95 8.86 10.58
N THR A 68 25.67 8.29 9.62
CA THR A 68 27.08 7.94 9.80
C THR A 68 27.96 9.20 9.93
N GLU A 69 27.64 10.25 9.18
CA GLU A 69 28.35 11.54 9.22
C GLU A 69 28.07 12.26 10.55
N ALA A 70 26.79 12.44 10.89
CA ALA A 70 26.37 13.08 12.14
C ALA A 70 26.89 12.34 13.38
N ALA A 71 26.86 11.00 13.38
CA ALA A 71 27.38 10.21 14.50
C ALA A 71 28.87 10.41 14.73
N LYS A 72 29.67 10.65 13.67
CA LYS A 72 31.09 10.97 13.79
C LYS A 72 31.31 12.38 14.32
N GLU A 73 30.53 13.36 13.86
CA GLU A 73 30.61 14.75 14.29
C GLU A 73 30.26 14.90 15.79
N ASP A 74 29.20 14.22 16.23
CA ASP A 74 28.71 14.31 17.61
C ASP A 74 29.44 13.37 18.59
N GLY A 75 30.34 12.51 18.10
CA GLY A 75 30.98 11.47 18.92
C GLY A 75 29.97 10.47 19.48
N THR A 76 28.90 10.16 18.72
CA THR A 76 27.85 9.23 19.13
C THR A 76 28.45 7.84 19.38
N ASP A 77 28.06 7.22 20.50
CA ASP A 77 28.57 5.91 20.85
C ASP A 77 28.09 4.81 19.87
N GLY A 78 28.91 3.77 19.71
CA GLY A 78 28.63 2.71 18.75
C GLY A 78 27.36 1.90 19.05
N LYS A 79 26.87 1.86 20.29
CA LYS A 79 25.63 1.16 20.64
C LYS A 79 24.43 1.97 20.15
N THR A 80 24.42 3.28 20.36
CA THR A 80 23.38 4.18 19.86
C THR A 80 23.34 4.18 18.33
N LEU A 81 24.50 4.29 17.67
CA LEU A 81 24.58 4.22 16.21
C LEU A 81 24.00 2.90 15.68
N LYS A 82 24.41 1.76 16.26
CA LYS A 82 23.89 0.44 15.87
C LYS A 82 22.38 0.31 16.08
N TRP A 83 21.85 0.90 17.15
CA TRP A 83 20.40 0.90 17.40
C TRP A 83 19.65 1.71 16.34
N LEU A 84 20.13 2.91 16.00
CA LEU A 84 19.52 3.76 14.96
C LEU A 84 19.55 3.10 13.58
N THR A 85 20.67 2.47 13.21
CA THR A 85 20.77 1.69 11.96
C THR A 85 19.75 0.55 11.95
N LYS A 86 19.66 -0.23 13.04
CA LYS A 86 18.69 -1.34 13.13
C LYS A 86 17.25 -0.85 13.04
N TRP A 87 16.95 0.28 13.68
CA TRP A 87 15.62 0.88 13.62
C TRP A 87 15.26 1.30 12.19
N ASN A 88 16.18 1.92 11.44
CA ASN A 88 15.94 2.30 10.05
C ASN A 88 15.82 1.08 9.12
N ASP A 89 16.59 0.02 9.36
CA ASP A 89 16.46 -1.26 8.66
C ASP A 89 15.06 -1.88 8.88
N GLU A 90 14.60 -1.96 10.13
CA GLU A 90 13.27 -2.46 10.48
C GLU A 90 12.17 -1.60 9.83
N TYR A 91 12.34 -0.27 9.83
CA TYR A 91 11.45 0.64 9.11
C TYR A 91 11.43 0.36 7.60
N GLY A 92 12.59 0.11 6.98
CA GLY A 92 12.71 -0.28 5.58
C GLY A 92 12.03 -1.60 5.25
N GLN A 93 12.00 -2.56 6.17
CA GLN A 93 11.24 -3.79 6.01
C GLN A 93 9.73 -3.51 5.93
N LEU A 94 9.19 -2.67 6.81
CA LEU A 94 7.78 -2.26 6.78
C LEU A 94 7.41 -1.55 5.46
N VAL A 95 8.31 -0.71 4.93
CA VAL A 95 8.13 -0.06 3.62
C VAL A 95 8.09 -1.10 2.49
N ASN A 96 8.93 -2.15 2.54
CA ASN A 96 8.87 -3.23 1.55
C ASN A 96 7.59 -4.10 1.66
N GLU A 97 7.06 -4.30 2.87
CA GLU A 97 5.78 -4.96 3.07
C GLU A 97 4.61 -4.12 2.52
N LEU A 98 4.66 -2.80 2.70
CA LEU A 98 3.72 -1.87 2.07
C LEU A 98 3.77 -2.01 0.55
N GLN A 99 4.98 -2.11 -0.04
CA GLN A 99 5.16 -2.38 -1.46
C GLN A 99 4.48 -3.65 -1.93
N THR A 100 4.72 -4.74 -1.23
CA THR A 100 4.10 -6.03 -1.54
C THR A 100 2.57 -5.93 -1.44
N THR A 101 2.06 -5.18 -0.47
CA THR A 101 0.62 -5.02 -0.24
C THR A 101 -0.05 -4.23 -1.35
N TYR A 102 0.50 -3.08 -1.76
CA TYR A 102 -0.11 -2.32 -2.85
C TYR A 102 0.07 -3.02 -4.20
N ALA A 103 1.11 -3.83 -4.40
CA ALA A 103 1.24 -4.66 -5.60
C ALA A 103 0.07 -5.66 -5.72
N LYS A 104 -0.30 -6.31 -4.60
CA LYS A 104 -1.49 -7.17 -4.54
C LYS A 104 -2.77 -6.38 -4.85
N LEU A 105 -2.90 -5.14 -4.36
CA LEU A 105 -4.04 -4.27 -4.68
C LEU A 105 -4.09 -3.98 -6.19
N GLY A 106 -2.96 -3.62 -6.82
CA GLY A 106 -2.86 -3.45 -8.27
C GLY A 106 -3.36 -4.66 -9.03
N SER A 107 -2.91 -5.87 -8.67
CA SER A 107 -3.40 -7.10 -9.31
C SER A 107 -4.91 -7.34 -9.13
N ARG A 108 -5.55 -6.82 -8.07
CA ARG A 108 -7.01 -6.90 -7.89
C ARG A 108 -7.74 -5.88 -8.76
N ILE A 109 -7.18 -4.67 -8.89
CA ILE A 109 -7.70 -3.64 -9.78
C ILE A 109 -7.62 -4.10 -11.23
N ASP A 110 -6.51 -4.71 -11.66
CA ASP A 110 -6.36 -5.28 -13.00
C ASP A 110 -7.39 -6.36 -13.30
N LYS A 111 -7.73 -7.19 -12.31
CA LYS A 111 -8.80 -8.20 -12.44
C LYS A 111 -10.17 -7.57 -12.58
N LEU A 112 -10.44 -6.47 -11.87
CA LEU A 112 -11.67 -5.70 -12.01
C LEU A 112 -11.77 -5.10 -13.41
N LYS A 113 -10.70 -4.44 -13.88
CA LYS A 113 -10.62 -3.87 -15.22
C LYS A 113 -10.94 -4.90 -16.32
N LYS A 114 -10.31 -6.07 -16.28
CA LYS A 114 -10.59 -7.20 -17.20
C LYS A 114 -12.02 -7.73 -17.17
N LYS A 115 -12.78 -7.44 -16.11
CA LYS A 115 -14.20 -7.80 -15.99
C LYS A 115 -15.14 -6.73 -16.50
N LEU A 116 -14.67 -5.49 -16.58
CA LEU A 116 -15.43 -4.33 -17.04
C LEU A 116 -15.30 -4.16 -18.56
N GLU A 117 -14.16 -4.55 -19.14
CA GLU A 117 -13.95 -4.74 -20.59
C GLU A 117 -14.91 -5.79 -21.16
#